data_AF-A0A1H8TBK8-F1
#
_entry.id   AF-A0A1H8TBK8-F1
#
_cell.length_a   1.000
_cell.length_b   1.000
_cell.length_c   1.000
_cell.angle_alpha   90.00
_cell.angle_beta   90.00
_cell.angle_gamma   90.00
#
_symmetry.space_group_name_H-M   'P 1'
#
loop_
_entity.id
_entity.type
_entity.pdbx_description
1 polymer ?
#
loop_
_entity_poly.entity_id
_entity_poly.type
_entity_poly.pdbx_seq_one_letter_code
_entity_poly.pdbx_strand_id
1 'polypeptide(L)'
;MKLTDKIHLEKYIELITQFLNKQISAKDFETRFLSERREDKYWMSGLFNKDVGQILDTLFLDIDEFTPDELYAENDLYAINEAELRSRTAFIFTKLEKYI
;
A
#
# COMPACT_ATOMS: atom_id res chain seq x y z
N MET A 1 19.88 4.01 1.35
CA MET A 1 18.67 4.37 2.13
C MET A 1 19.07 4.60 3.58
N LYS A 2 18.41 5.53 4.30
CA LYS A 2 18.74 5.85 5.71
C LYS A 2 18.13 4.82 6.66
N LEU A 3 18.67 4.70 7.87
CA LEU A 3 18.08 3.83 8.91
C LEU A 3 16.67 4.28 9.29
N THR A 4 16.43 5.59 9.33
CA THR A 4 15.10 6.16 9.61
C THR A 4 14.08 5.77 8.55
N ASP A 5 14.45 5.74 7.27
CA ASP A 5 13.58 5.22 6.20
C ASP A 5 13.17 3.77 6.50
N LYS A 6 14.11 2.90 6.91
CA LYS A 6 13.80 1.49 7.23
C LYS A 6 12.76 1.37 8.34
N ILE A 7 12.97 2.08 9.45
CA ILE A 7 12.08 2.05 10.62
C ILE A 7 10.66 2.49 10.22
N HIS A 8 10.54 3.56 9.42
CA HIS A 8 9.23 4.03 8.97
C HIS A 8 8.60 3.14 7.89
N LEU A 9 9.41 2.44 7.08
CA LEU A 9 8.94 1.52 6.04
C LEU A 9 8.43 0.19 6.63
N GLU A 10 9.02 -0.29 7.73
CA GLU A 10 8.70 -1.60 8.35
C GLU A 10 7.21 -1.81 8.60
N LYS A 11 6.50 -0.80 9.11
CA LYS A 11 5.05 -0.90 9.37
C LYS A 11 4.22 -1.13 8.10
N TYR A 12 4.63 -0.54 6.97
CA TYR A 12 3.96 -0.76 5.69
C TYR A 12 4.30 -2.14 5.13
N ILE A 13 5.55 -2.59 5.27
CA ILE A 13 5.97 -3.94 4.90
C ILE A 13 5.18 -5.00 5.67
N GLU A 14 5.02 -4.81 6.97
CA GLU A 14 4.23 -5.72 7.81
C GLU A 14 2.78 -5.77 7.34
N LEU A 15 2.15 -4.61 7.13
CA LEU A 15 0.77 -4.53 6.68
C LEU A 15 0.56 -5.15 5.28
N ILE A 16 1.47 -4.88 4.34
CA ILE A 16 1.48 -5.50 3.00
C ILE A 16 1.63 -7.01 3.12
N THR A 17 2.53 -7.48 3.98
CA THR A 17 2.77 -8.92 4.17
C THR A 17 1.53 -9.63 4.74
N GLN A 18 0.88 -9.03 5.75
CA GLN A 18 -0.39 -9.54 6.30
C GLN A 18 -1.47 -9.61 5.21
N PHE A 19 -1.58 -8.56 4.39
CA PHE A 19 -2.53 -8.55 3.29
C PHE A 19 -2.19 -9.66 2.30
N LEU A 20 -1.01 -9.71 1.71
CA LEU A 20 -0.60 -10.70 0.70
C LEU A 20 -0.76 -12.15 1.17
N ASN A 21 -0.50 -12.43 2.45
CA ASN A 21 -0.66 -13.75 3.06
C ASN A 21 -2.12 -14.10 3.43
N LYS A 22 -3.10 -13.27 3.04
CA LYS A 22 -4.54 -13.43 3.31
C LYS A 22 -4.86 -13.47 4.81
N GLN A 23 -4.04 -12.82 5.64
CA GLN A 23 -4.28 -12.71 7.08
C GLN A 23 -5.29 -11.59 7.39
N ILE A 24 -5.41 -10.61 6.50
CA ILE A 24 -6.40 -9.53 6.55
C ILE A 24 -7.10 -9.38 5.20
N SER A 25 -8.34 -8.89 5.22
CA SER A 25 -9.13 -8.61 4.01
C SER A 25 -8.62 -7.36 3.29
N ALA A 26 -9.04 -7.12 2.04
CA ALA A 26 -8.74 -5.87 1.35
C ALA A 26 -9.29 -4.64 2.08
N LYS A 27 -10.48 -4.73 2.66
CA LYS A 27 -11.09 -3.65 3.43
C LYS A 27 -10.34 -3.34 4.72
N ASP A 28 -9.87 -4.37 5.42
CA ASP A 28 -9.01 -4.18 6.60
C ASP A 28 -7.66 -3.57 6.21
N PHE A 29 -7.08 -4.04 5.10
CA PHE A 29 -5.83 -3.52 4.55
C PHE A 29 -5.95 -2.04 4.19
N GLU A 30 -6.94 -1.66 3.39
CA GLU A 30 -7.27 -0.28 3.03
C GLU A 30 -7.44 0.58 4.28
N THR A 31 -8.33 0.17 5.19
CA THR A 31 -8.66 0.95 6.40
C THR A 31 -7.40 1.21 7.24
N ARG A 32 -6.60 0.18 7.48
CA ARG A 32 -5.37 0.29 8.29
C ARG A 32 -4.29 1.09 7.56
N PHE A 33 -4.12 0.88 6.26
CA PHE A 33 -3.12 1.58 5.47
C PHE A 33 -3.39 3.08 5.42
N LEU A 34 -4.65 3.47 5.15
CA LEU A 34 -5.07 4.87 5.12
C LEU A 34 -4.94 5.54 6.49
N SER A 35 -5.25 4.81 7.56
CA SER A 35 -5.04 5.30 8.94
C SER A 35 -3.55 5.54 9.22
N GLU A 36 -2.69 4.56 8.90
CA GLU A 36 -1.24 4.64 9.09
C GLU A 36 -0.62 5.80 8.31
N ARG A 37 -0.97 5.96 7.02
CA ARG A 37 -0.48 7.05 6.16
C ARG A 37 -0.92 8.41 6.69
N ARG A 38 -2.16 8.55 7.15
CA ARG A 38 -2.68 9.83 7.67
C ARG A 38 -1.89 10.34 8.87
N GLU A 39 -1.41 9.43 9.72
CA GLU A 39 -0.66 9.77 10.93
C GLU A 39 0.87 9.82 10.71
N ASP A 40 1.34 9.36 9.55
CA ASP A 40 2.77 9.30 9.23
C ASP A 40 3.34 10.66 8.79
N LYS A 41 3.80 11.44 9.77
CA LYS A 41 4.50 12.71 9.53
C LYS A 41 5.81 12.53 8.75
N TYR A 42 6.45 11.37 8.80
CA TYR A 42 7.71 11.12 8.09
C TYR A 42 7.48 10.97 6.59
N TRP A 43 6.46 10.20 6.20
CA TRP A 43 6.04 10.15 4.81
C TRP A 43 5.55 11.52 4.34
N MET A 44 4.64 12.15 5.09
CA MET A 44 4.04 13.43 4.70
C MET A 44 5.04 14.60 4.59
N SER A 45 6.19 14.50 5.25
CA SER A 45 7.28 15.49 5.11
C SER A 45 8.21 15.24 3.92
N GLY A 46 7.97 14.18 3.15
CA GLY A 46 8.78 13.83 1.97
C GLY A 46 10.20 13.39 2.33
N LEU A 47 10.42 12.92 3.57
CA LEU A 47 11.75 12.55 4.06
C LEU A 47 12.23 11.20 3.58
N PHE A 48 11.31 10.33 3.13
CA PHE A 48 11.64 9.05 2.53
C PHE A 48 12.65 9.22 1.38
N ASN A 49 13.49 8.21 1.20
CA ASN A 49 14.18 8.03 -0.07
C ASN A 49 13.17 8.18 -1.24
N LYS A 50 13.55 8.96 -2.26
CA LYS A 50 12.65 9.31 -3.37
C LYS A 50 11.99 8.10 -4.03
N ASP A 51 12.76 7.04 -4.27
CA ASP A 51 12.24 5.85 -4.95
C ASP A 51 11.24 5.11 -4.06
N VAL A 52 11.54 4.99 -2.77
CA VAL A 52 10.61 4.40 -1.78
C VAL A 52 9.33 5.22 -1.67
N GLY A 53 9.44 6.56 -1.56
CA GLY A 53 8.28 7.44 -1.52
C GLY A 53 7.38 7.28 -2.74
N GLN A 54 7.96 7.23 -3.94
CA GLN A 54 7.21 7.00 -5.18
C GLN A 54 6.53 5.63 -5.24
N ILE A 55 7.20 4.58 -4.76
CA ILE A 55 6.63 3.23 -4.70
C ILE A 55 5.43 3.22 -3.74
N LEU A 56 5.58 3.83 -2.57
CA LEU A 56 4.52 3.91 -1.57
C LEU A 56 3.35 4.79 -2.04
N ASP A 57 3.62 5.88 -2.77
CA ASP A 57 2.57 6.72 -3.37
C ASP A 57 1.79 5.97 -4.46
N THR A 58 2.47 5.12 -5.24
CA THR A 58 1.80 4.24 -6.22
C THR A 58 0.83 3.30 -5.52
N LEU A 59 1.27 2.64 -4.44
CA LEU A 59 0.41 1.75 -3.66
C LEU A 59 -0.78 2.50 -3.03
N PHE A 60 -0.56 3.73 -2.56
CA PHE A 60 -1.65 4.54 -2.05
C PHE A 60 -2.72 4.82 -3.10
N LEU A 61 -2.34 5.12 -4.34
CA LEU A 61 -3.30 5.32 -5.42
C LEU A 61 -4.08 4.04 -5.74
N ASP A 62 -3.41 2.88 -5.78
CA ASP A 62 -4.09 1.59 -5.95
C ASP A 62 -5.12 1.33 -4.83
N ILE A 63 -4.79 1.70 -3.58
CA ILE A 63 -5.70 1.57 -2.44
C ILE A 63 -6.86 2.57 -2.51
N ASP A 64 -6.62 3.79 -2.99
CA ASP A 64 -7.67 4.82 -3.17
C ASP A 64 -8.65 4.44 -4.30
N GLU A 65 -8.16 3.70 -5.31
CA GLU A 65 -8.96 3.11 -6.40
C GLU A 65 -9.70 1.83 -6.01
N PHE A 66 -9.43 1.26 -4.83
CA PHE A 66 -10.06 0.03 -4.39
C PHE A 66 -11.55 0.22 -4.14
N THR A 67 -12.35 -0.67 -4.74
CA THR A 67 -13.78 -0.76 -4.50
C THR A 67 -14.11 -2.19 -4.05
N PRO A 68 -14.79 -2.37 -2.91
CA PRO A 68 -15.25 -3.70 -2.49
C PRO A 68 -16.07 -4.38 -3.57
N ASP A 69 -15.92 -5.70 -3.73
CA ASP A 69 -16.58 -6.47 -4.79
C ASP A 69 -18.11 -6.28 -4.84
N GLU A 70 -18.75 -6.03 -3.70
CA GLU A 70 -20.20 -5.75 -3.58
C GLU A 70 -20.64 -4.43 -4.23
N LEU A 71 -19.71 -3.48 -4.37
CA LEU A 71 -19.90 -2.15 -4.96
C LEU A 71 -19.18 -2.01 -6.32
N TYR A 72 -18.45 -3.04 -6.73
CA TYR A 72 -17.67 -3.05 -7.96
C TYR A 72 -18.60 -3.05 -9.17
N ALA A 73 -18.42 -2.08 -10.06
CA ALA A 73 -19.15 -1.99 -11.31
C ALA A 73 -18.19 -2.20 -12.47
N GLU A 74 -18.44 -3.21 -13.33
CA GLU A 74 -17.55 -3.55 -14.46
C GLU A 74 -17.34 -2.40 -15.47
N ASN A 75 -18.19 -1.38 -15.44
CA ASN A 75 -18.09 -0.19 -16.28
C ASN A 75 -17.29 0.96 -15.65
N ASP A 76 -16.83 0.81 -14.41
CA ASP A 76 -15.89 1.75 -13.79
C ASP A 76 -14.46 1.35 -14.16
N LEU A 77 -13.85 2.15 -15.05
CA LEU A 77 -12.50 1.91 -15.55
C LEU A 77 -11.40 2.15 -14.52
N TYR A 78 -11.74 2.79 -13.39
CA TYR A 78 -10.80 3.18 -12.36
C TYR A 78 -10.92 2.31 -11.10
N ALA A 79 -12.07 1.67 -10.89
CA ALA A 79 -12.26 0.78 -9.74
C ALA A 79 -11.39 -0.48 -9.90
N ILE A 80 -10.72 -0.86 -8.80
CA ILE A 80 -10.06 -2.16 -8.70
C ILE A 80 -10.70 -3.00 -7.58
N ASN A 81 -10.86 -4.30 -7.86
CA ASN A 81 -11.39 -5.25 -6.89
C ASN A 81 -10.26 -5.83 -6.01
N GLU A 82 -10.60 -6.70 -5.05
CA GLU A 82 -9.59 -7.25 -4.12
C GLU A 82 -8.50 -8.06 -4.86
N ALA A 83 -8.87 -8.83 -5.88
CA ALA A 83 -7.93 -9.66 -6.62
C ALA A 83 -6.88 -8.81 -7.36
N GLU A 84 -7.32 -7.73 -8.01
CA GLU A 84 -6.44 -6.78 -8.70
C GLU A 84 -5.58 -6.00 -7.70
N LEU A 85 -6.17 -5.48 -6.60
CA LEU A 85 -5.42 -4.79 -5.54
C LEU A 85 -4.30 -5.68 -5.00
N ARG A 86 -4.58 -6.97 -4.77
CA ARG A 86 -3.61 -7.95 -4.28
C ARG A 86 -2.49 -8.22 -5.28
N SER A 87 -2.83 -8.34 -6.57
CA SER A 87 -1.86 -8.48 -7.65
C SER A 87 -0.92 -7.28 -7.75
N ARG A 88 -1.47 -6.05 -7.77
CA ARG A 88 -0.69 -4.81 -7.79
C ARG A 88 0.15 -4.63 -6.54
N THR A 89 -0.40 -4.93 -5.37
CA THR A 89 0.33 -4.88 -4.10
C THR A 89 1.51 -5.87 -4.10
N ALA A 90 1.34 -7.08 -4.64
CA ALA A 90 2.42 -8.05 -4.75
C ALA A 90 3.54 -7.53 -5.67
N PHE A 91 3.18 -6.92 -6.80
CA PHE A 91 4.16 -6.29 -7.69
C PHE A 91 4.91 -5.13 -6.99
N ILE A 92 4.19 -4.27 -6.27
CA ILE A 92 4.81 -3.22 -5.46
C ILE A 92 5.75 -3.80 -4.40
N PHE A 93 5.35 -4.87 -3.73
CA PHE A 93 6.17 -5.52 -2.71
C PHE A 93 7.53 -5.95 -3.26
N THR A 94 7.58 -6.54 -4.48
CA THR A 94 8.86 -6.89 -5.12
C THR A 94 9.78 -5.69 -5.39
N LYS A 95 9.22 -4.48 -5.54
CA LYS A 95 10.00 -3.26 -5.68
C LYS A 95 10.54 -2.80 -4.33
N LEU A 96 9.73 -2.90 -3.28
CA LEU A 96 10.10 -2.55 -1.91
C LEU A 96 11.18 -3.48 -1.34
N GLU A 97 11.16 -4.78 -1.68
CA GLU A 97 12.16 -5.77 -1.25
C GLU A 97 13.61 -5.36 -1.54
N LYS A 98 13.84 -4.51 -2.56
CA LYS A 98 15.18 -3.98 -2.89
C LYS A 98 15.74 -3.02 -1.84
N TYR A 99 14.90 -2.55 -0.94
CA TYR A 99 15.23 -1.54 0.08
C TYR A 99 15.19 -2.11 1.51
N ILE A 100 14.63 -3.32 1.69
CA ILE A 100 14.63 -4.04 2.97
C ILE A 100 16.04 -4.58 3.22
#